data_AF-A0A942P819-F1
#
_entry.id   AF-A0A942P819-F1
#
_cell.length_a   1.000
_cell.length_b   1.000
_cell.length_c   1.000
_cell.angle_alpha   90.00
_cell.angle_beta   90.00
_cell.angle_gamma   90.00
#
_symmetry.space_group_name_H-M   'P 1'
#
loop_
_entity.id
_entity.type
_entity.pdbx_description
1 polymer ?
#
loop_
_entity_poly.entity_id
_entity_poly.type
_entity_poly.pdbx_seq_one_letter_code
_entity_poly.pdbx_strand_id
1 'polypeptide(L)'
;EKVRAYARFNRARLADAGKATTGQLLGNGHLAMTMETGNEAQRYQGIVALDGNSLEEAAHTYFQNSEQIPTRVRLAVGEEMLAGEKMHWRAGGLLVQFLPSDSSRSRQSDIDAGDAPEGTEKHEVKEDDAWVEAKSLVATVEDHELLDSSLSSERLLWRLFNERGVRVFDAMPVEAKCSCSRDRVYDMLKSFTPEDRASMVKDNKIVVTCEFCGRVYPFEPGEVETENK
;
A
#
# COMPACT_ATOMS: atom_id res chain seq x y z
N GLU A 1 -2.81 5.58 -12.98
CA GLU A 1 -3.36 5.20 -11.66
C GLU A 1 -3.64 6.39 -10.75
N LYS A 2 -4.74 6.35 -10.00
CA LYS A 2 -5.14 7.38 -9.03
C LYS A 2 -5.03 6.79 -7.63
N VAL A 3 -4.28 7.44 -6.74
CA VAL A 3 -4.02 6.93 -5.38
C VAL A 3 -4.46 7.96 -4.34
N ARG A 4 -4.96 7.47 -3.20
CA ARG A 4 -5.23 8.29 -2.00
C ARG A 4 -4.85 7.49 -0.75
N ALA A 5 -4.33 8.16 0.26
CA ALA A 5 -3.97 7.55 1.52
C ALA A 5 -4.11 8.58 2.65
N TYR A 6 -4.31 8.09 3.88
CA TYR A 6 -4.24 8.89 5.09
C TYR A 6 -3.67 8.04 6.22
N ALA A 7 -3.16 8.69 7.26
CA ALA A 7 -2.68 8.05 8.47
C ALA A 7 -3.34 8.68 9.69
N ARG A 8 -3.71 7.86 10.67
CA ARG A 8 -4.14 8.29 11.99
C ARG A 8 -3.06 7.93 13.00
N PHE A 9 -2.69 8.87 13.83
CA PHE A 9 -1.62 8.70 14.81
C PHE A 9 -1.87 9.54 16.05
N ASN A 10 -1.26 9.14 17.17
CA ASN A 10 -1.25 9.93 18.40
C ASN A 10 -0.05 10.88 18.39
N ARG A 11 -0.32 12.20 18.36
CA ARG A 11 0.72 13.24 18.27
C ARG A 11 1.70 13.23 19.45
N ALA A 12 1.22 13.01 20.67
CA ALA A 12 2.08 12.97 21.85
C ALA A 12 3.03 11.77 21.78
N ARG A 13 2.49 10.58 21.49
CA ARG A 13 3.31 9.37 21.33
C ARG A 13 4.33 9.49 20.20
N LEU A 14 3.96 10.13 19.09
CA LEU A 14 4.88 10.34 17.97
C LEU A 14 6.00 11.32 18.34
N ALA A 15 5.70 12.38 19.09
CA ALA A 15 6.72 13.34 19.56
C ALA A 15 7.73 12.67 20.50
N ASP A 16 7.27 11.74 21.34
CA ASP A 16 8.12 10.99 22.28
C ASP A 16 8.91 9.86 21.59
N ALA A 17 8.53 9.45 20.37
CA ALA A 17 9.10 8.28 19.68
C ALA A 17 10.54 8.51 19.17
N GLY A 18 11.01 9.75 19.06
CA GLY A 18 12.37 10.06 18.60
C GLY A 18 12.70 9.42 17.24
N LYS A 19 13.83 8.69 17.17
CA LYS A 19 14.26 7.93 15.98
C LYS A 19 13.66 6.53 15.95
N ALA A 20 12.34 6.42 16.09
CA ALA A 20 11.66 5.15 16.00
C ALA A 20 11.73 4.57 14.58
N THR A 21 11.89 3.26 14.48
CA THR A 21 11.79 2.55 13.21
C THR A 21 10.33 2.51 12.73
N THR A 22 10.12 2.28 11.44
CA THR A 22 8.77 2.10 10.87
C THR A 22 7.97 1.04 11.64
N GLY A 23 8.60 -0.09 11.98
CA GLY A 23 7.97 -1.15 12.74
C GLY A 23 7.54 -0.73 14.15
N GLN A 24 8.33 0.09 14.83
CA GLN A 24 7.96 0.66 16.14
C GLN A 24 6.80 1.65 16.05
N LEU A 25 6.72 2.41 14.95
CA LEU A 25 5.62 3.36 14.71
C LEU A 25 4.31 2.65 14.36
N LEU A 26 4.38 1.55 13.60
CA LEU A 26 3.23 0.71 13.27
C LEU A 26 2.77 -0.13 14.46
N GLY A 27 3.72 -0.58 15.28
CA GLY A 27 3.46 -1.43 16.45
C GLY A 27 2.90 -2.80 16.05
N ASN A 28 2.04 -3.34 16.93
CA ASN A 28 1.40 -4.62 16.71
C ASN A 28 -0.03 -4.43 16.19
N GLY A 29 -0.41 -5.17 15.18
CA GLY A 29 -1.72 -5.05 14.53
C GLY A 29 -1.87 -5.99 13.35
N HIS A 30 -2.61 -5.55 12.33
CA HIS A 30 -2.82 -6.33 11.13
C HIS A 30 -2.77 -5.43 9.90
N LEU A 31 -2.17 -5.92 8.82
CA LEU A 31 -2.30 -5.35 7.48
C LEU A 31 -3.39 -6.12 6.76
N ALA A 32 -4.44 -5.42 6.34
CA ALA A 32 -5.50 -5.99 5.54
C ALA A 32 -5.45 -5.41 4.12
N MET A 33 -5.25 -6.25 3.12
CA MET A 33 -5.35 -5.90 1.70
C MET A 33 -6.70 -6.35 1.16
N THR A 34 -7.46 -5.42 0.61
CA THR A 34 -8.75 -5.68 -0.03
C THR A 34 -8.64 -5.38 -1.51
N MET A 35 -8.97 -6.34 -2.35
CA MET A 35 -9.09 -6.18 -3.80
C MET A 35 -10.55 -6.25 -4.22
N GLU A 36 -10.99 -5.26 -4.98
CA GLU A 36 -12.31 -5.21 -5.60
C GLU A 36 -12.10 -5.23 -7.11
N THR A 37 -12.44 -6.35 -7.76
CA THR A 37 -12.55 -6.39 -9.22
C THR A 37 -13.94 -5.94 -9.62
N GLY A 38 -14.10 -5.30 -10.79
CA GLY A 38 -15.25 -4.44 -11.15
C GLY A 38 -16.68 -5.00 -11.06
N ASN A 39 -16.88 -6.24 -10.61
CA ASN A 39 -18.18 -6.76 -10.19
C ASN A 39 -18.16 -7.00 -8.67
N GLU A 40 -19.13 -6.44 -7.93
CA GLU A 40 -19.24 -6.52 -6.45
C GLU A 40 -19.15 -7.94 -5.85
N ALA A 41 -19.34 -8.97 -6.67
CA ALA A 41 -19.28 -10.38 -6.27
C ALA A 41 -17.86 -10.94 -6.04
N GLN A 42 -16.80 -10.21 -6.36
CA GLN A 42 -15.41 -10.68 -6.18
C GLN A 42 -14.56 -9.68 -5.37
N ARG A 43 -14.99 -9.44 -4.12
CA ARG A 43 -14.15 -8.81 -3.11
C ARG A 43 -13.27 -9.87 -2.45
N TYR A 44 -11.96 -9.74 -2.62
CA TYR A 44 -10.98 -10.58 -1.95
C TYR A 44 -10.28 -9.79 -0.84
N GLN A 45 -10.15 -10.37 0.35
CA GLN A 45 -9.43 -9.76 1.46
C GLN A 45 -8.43 -10.75 2.05
N GLY A 46 -7.15 -10.38 2.05
CA GLY A 46 -6.12 -11.09 2.80
C GLY A 46 -5.63 -10.24 3.97
N ILE A 47 -5.38 -10.89 5.10
CA ILE A 47 -4.97 -10.26 6.35
C ILE A 47 -3.69 -10.91 6.82
N VAL A 48 -2.69 -10.11 7.18
CA VAL A 48 -1.45 -10.55 7.80
C VAL A 48 -1.19 -9.82 9.11
N ALA A 49 -0.58 -10.50 10.07
CA ALA A 49 -0.15 -9.89 11.31
C ALA A 49 0.96 -8.85 11.05
N LEU A 50 0.89 -7.74 11.76
CA LEU A 50 1.99 -6.79 11.91
C LEU A 50 2.53 -6.98 13.31
N ASP A 51 3.74 -7.52 13.45
CA ASP A 51 4.38 -7.78 14.75
C ASP A 51 5.60 -6.87 14.95
N GLY A 52 5.40 -5.56 14.77
CA GLY A 52 6.49 -4.58 14.83
C GLY A 52 7.43 -4.60 13.62
N ASN A 53 6.99 -5.23 12.52
CA ASN A 53 7.70 -5.32 11.26
C ASN A 53 7.43 -4.11 10.36
N SER A 54 8.25 -3.93 9.33
CA SER A 54 8.06 -2.91 8.30
C SER A 54 6.90 -3.23 7.35
N LEU A 55 6.42 -2.23 6.60
CA LEU A 55 5.44 -2.45 5.54
C LEU A 55 5.96 -3.37 4.43
N GLU A 56 7.28 -3.39 4.17
CA GLU A 56 7.88 -4.30 3.20
C GLU A 56 7.70 -5.76 3.64
N GLU A 57 8.06 -6.08 4.88
CA GLU A 57 7.97 -7.43 5.43
C GLU A 57 6.52 -7.92 5.52
N ALA A 58 5.60 -7.02 5.89
CA ALA A 58 4.18 -7.31 5.87
C ALA A 58 3.68 -7.65 4.47
N ALA A 59 4.12 -6.89 3.45
CA ALA A 59 3.79 -7.17 2.06
C ALA A 59 4.37 -8.50 1.58
N HIS A 60 5.62 -8.85 1.94
CA HIS A 60 6.20 -10.16 1.58
C HIS A 60 5.41 -11.31 2.20
N THR A 61 5.06 -11.18 3.48
CA THR A 61 4.25 -12.17 4.20
C THR A 61 2.89 -12.35 3.54
N TYR A 62 2.26 -11.25 3.12
CA TYR A 62 1.00 -11.28 2.39
C TYR A 62 1.12 -12.05 1.07
N PHE A 63 2.07 -11.69 0.21
CA PHE A 63 2.22 -12.35 -1.09
C PHE A 63 2.63 -13.82 -0.96
N GLN A 64 3.43 -14.15 0.04
CA GLN A 64 3.82 -15.54 0.32
C GLN A 64 2.61 -16.39 0.73
N ASN A 65 1.76 -15.89 1.63
CA ASN A 65 0.66 -16.68 2.21
C ASN A 65 -0.61 -16.66 1.37
N SER A 66 -0.96 -15.49 0.80
CA SER A 66 -2.23 -15.27 0.12
C SER A 66 -2.17 -15.54 -1.38
N GLU A 67 -1.10 -15.12 -2.05
CA GLU A 67 -0.95 -15.27 -3.50
C GLU A 67 -0.07 -16.47 -3.87
N GLN A 68 0.76 -16.97 -2.93
CA GLN A 68 1.74 -18.04 -3.16
C GLN A 68 2.72 -17.75 -4.31
N ILE A 69 2.97 -16.46 -4.59
CA ILE A 69 3.92 -16.02 -5.60
C ILE A 69 5.13 -15.40 -4.89
N PRO A 70 6.35 -15.90 -5.11
CA PRO A 70 7.56 -15.25 -4.61
C PRO A 70 7.59 -13.79 -5.06
N THR A 71 7.58 -12.89 -4.07
CA THR A 71 7.47 -11.46 -4.29
C THR A 71 8.42 -10.73 -3.35
N ARG A 72 9.20 -9.80 -3.90
CA ARG A 72 10.05 -8.90 -3.14
C ARG A 72 9.62 -7.47 -3.40
N VAL A 73 9.39 -6.74 -2.32
CA VAL A 73 9.05 -5.31 -2.32
C VAL A 73 10.18 -4.55 -1.64
N ARG A 74 10.63 -3.45 -2.23
CA ARG A 74 11.53 -2.45 -1.63
C ARG A 74 10.88 -1.08 -1.74
N LEU A 75 10.92 -0.30 -0.68
CA LEU A 75 10.32 1.02 -0.56
C LEU A 75 11.34 1.97 0.08
N ALA A 76 11.39 3.19 -0.43
CA ALA A 76 12.16 4.28 0.15
C ALA A 76 11.30 5.53 0.22
N VAL A 77 11.45 6.30 1.30
CA VAL A 77 10.83 7.61 1.47
C VAL A 77 11.88 8.54 2.04
N GLY A 78 12.05 9.70 1.44
CA GLY A 78 13.03 10.67 1.89
C GLY A 78 12.78 12.07 1.38
N GLU A 79 13.56 13.00 1.91
CA GLU A 79 13.56 14.40 1.52
C GLU A 79 14.53 14.59 0.36
N GLU A 80 14.02 15.06 -0.78
CA GLU A 80 14.83 15.42 -1.95
C GLU A 80 15.04 16.94 -1.97
N MET A 81 16.30 17.34 -2.18
CA MET A 81 16.68 18.75 -2.32
C MET A 81 17.45 18.92 -3.63
N LEU A 82 16.79 19.52 -4.63
CA LEU A 82 17.40 19.89 -5.89
C LEU A 82 17.96 21.32 -5.81
N ALA A 83 19.04 21.57 -6.56
CA ALA A 83 19.69 22.86 -6.57
C ALA A 83 18.71 23.96 -7.05
N GLY A 84 18.41 24.91 -6.16
CA GLY A 84 17.49 26.02 -6.46
C GLY A 84 16.02 25.71 -6.17
N GLU A 85 15.69 24.51 -5.67
CA GLU A 85 14.31 24.13 -5.33
C GLU A 85 14.10 24.03 -3.81
N LYS A 86 12.83 24.03 -3.39
CA LYS A 86 12.48 23.72 -2.00
C LYS A 86 12.62 22.23 -1.77
N MET A 87 12.97 21.87 -0.54
CA MET A 87 12.90 20.48 -0.10
C MET A 87 11.49 19.95 -0.31
N HIS A 88 11.38 18.77 -0.91
CA HIS A 88 10.12 18.07 -1.07
C HIS A 88 10.29 16.59 -0.72
N TRP A 89 9.23 15.98 -0.20
CA TRP A 89 9.21 14.56 0.09
C TRP A 89 9.04 13.75 -1.20
N ARG A 90 9.84 12.71 -1.35
CA ARG A 90 9.74 11.74 -2.42
C ARG A 90 9.63 10.33 -1.85
N ALA A 91 8.90 9.49 -2.56
CA ALA A 91 8.81 8.06 -2.31
C ALA A 91 9.09 7.30 -3.59
N GLY A 92 9.81 6.20 -3.46
CA GLY A 92 10.13 5.29 -4.55
C GLY A 92 9.96 3.85 -4.11
N GLY A 93 9.80 2.95 -5.06
CA GLY A 93 9.68 1.54 -4.75
C GLY A 93 9.95 0.64 -5.94
N LEU A 94 10.32 -0.60 -5.62
CA LEU A 94 10.56 -1.67 -6.57
C LEU A 94 9.79 -2.91 -6.10
N LEU A 95 9.09 -3.54 -7.03
CA LEU A 95 8.44 -4.83 -6.81
C LEU A 95 8.98 -5.81 -7.85
N VAL A 96 9.43 -6.97 -7.38
CA VAL A 96 9.87 -8.08 -8.23
C VAL A 96 9.05 -9.30 -7.87
N GLN A 97 8.46 -9.91 -8.88
CA GLN A 97 7.52 -11.02 -8.73
C GLN A 97 7.59 -11.91 -9.97
N PHE A 98 7.36 -13.22 -9.81
CA PHE A 98 7.15 -14.11 -10.95
C PHE A 98 5.84 -13.81 -11.68
N LEU A 99 5.83 -14.00 -13.01
CA LEU A 99 4.58 -13.87 -13.76
C LEU A 99 3.62 -15.03 -13.42
N PRO A 100 2.31 -14.76 -13.26
CA PRO A 100 1.34 -15.78 -12.86
C PRO A 100 1.25 -16.99 -13.81
N SER A 101 1.59 -16.86 -15.10
CA SER A 101 1.46 -17.94 -16.10
C SER A 101 2.77 -18.62 -16.47
N ASP A 102 3.88 -18.31 -15.79
CA ASP A 102 5.15 -18.97 -16.08
C ASP A 102 5.19 -20.37 -15.45
N SER A 103 5.62 -21.37 -16.23
CA SER A 103 5.93 -22.71 -15.73
C SER A 103 7.07 -22.73 -14.70
N SER A 104 7.84 -21.64 -14.62
CA SER A 104 8.83 -21.37 -13.58
C SER A 104 8.22 -20.88 -12.26
N ARG A 105 6.88 -20.95 -12.08
CA ARG A 105 6.28 -20.84 -10.74
C ARG A 105 7.11 -21.72 -9.82
N SER A 106 7.85 -21.09 -8.90
CA SER A 106 8.58 -21.81 -7.87
C SER A 106 7.59 -22.79 -7.26
N ARG A 107 7.88 -24.08 -7.41
CA ARG A 107 7.14 -25.12 -6.71
C ARG A 107 7.45 -24.87 -5.25
N GLN A 108 6.64 -24.05 -4.58
CA GLN A 108 6.75 -23.92 -3.13
C GLN A 108 6.59 -25.33 -2.57
N SER A 109 7.42 -25.66 -1.58
CA SER A 109 7.21 -26.87 -0.79
C SER A 109 5.77 -26.89 -0.31
N ASP A 110 5.05 -28.00 -0.51
CA ASP A 110 3.73 -28.18 0.09
C ASP A 110 3.84 -27.80 1.57
N ILE A 111 3.01 -26.86 2.02
CA ILE A 111 2.96 -26.48 3.44
C ILE A 111 2.58 -27.76 4.19
N ASP A 112 3.46 -28.19 5.08
CA ASP A 112 3.24 -29.38 5.91
C ASP A 112 1.92 -29.23 6.65
N ALA A 113 1.01 -30.20 6.50
CA ALA A 113 -0.32 -30.18 7.09
C ALA A 113 -0.29 -30.19 8.63
N GLY A 114 0.90 -30.30 9.25
CA GLY A 114 1.08 -30.33 10.70
C GLY A 114 0.92 -31.72 11.31
N ASP A 115 0.58 -32.71 10.48
CA ASP A 115 0.36 -34.12 10.87
C ASP A 115 1.55 -35.03 10.48
N ALA A 116 2.68 -34.47 10.04
CA ALA A 116 3.87 -35.25 9.70
C ALA A 116 4.50 -35.91 10.95
N PRO A 117 4.82 -37.21 10.92
CA PRO A 117 5.49 -37.90 12.02
C PRO A 117 6.80 -37.22 12.43
N GLU A 118 7.12 -37.21 13.74
CA GLU A 118 8.44 -36.79 14.23
C GLU A 118 9.55 -37.59 13.52
N GLY A 119 10.44 -36.89 12.83
CA GLY A 119 11.51 -37.48 12.02
C GLY A 119 11.26 -37.51 10.50
N THR A 120 10.13 -36.97 10.02
CA THR A 120 9.91 -36.78 8.58
C THR A 120 10.91 -35.75 8.05
N GLU A 121 11.76 -36.15 7.10
CA GLU A 121 12.62 -35.21 6.38
C GLU A 121 11.73 -34.25 5.58
N LYS A 122 11.80 -32.96 5.93
CA LYS A 122 11.10 -31.93 5.18
C LYS A 122 11.64 -31.91 3.76
N HIS A 123 10.76 -32.00 2.78
CA HIS A 123 11.15 -31.88 1.38
C HIS A 123 11.58 -30.43 1.11
N GLU A 124 12.90 -30.17 1.17
CA GLU A 124 13.47 -28.89 0.77
C GLU A 124 13.51 -28.80 -0.76
N VAL A 125 12.56 -28.05 -1.33
CA VAL A 125 12.62 -27.71 -2.76
C VAL A 125 13.70 -26.64 -2.93
N LYS A 126 14.74 -26.94 -3.72
CA LYS A 126 15.77 -25.96 -4.08
C LYS A 126 15.11 -24.73 -4.70
N GLU A 127 15.39 -23.56 -4.13
CA GLU A 127 14.88 -22.28 -4.64
C GLU A 127 15.36 -22.06 -6.09
N ASP A 128 14.48 -21.50 -6.93
CA ASP A 128 14.78 -21.25 -8.34
C ASP A 128 15.99 -20.31 -8.49
N ASP A 129 16.98 -20.69 -9.29
CA ASP A 129 18.23 -19.95 -9.44
C ASP A 129 17.99 -18.52 -9.99
N ALA A 130 16.98 -18.32 -10.85
CA ALA A 130 16.62 -17.00 -11.37
C ALA A 130 15.96 -16.12 -10.29
N TRP A 131 15.23 -16.73 -9.35
CA TRP A 131 14.71 -16.01 -8.19
C TRP A 131 15.81 -15.58 -7.23
N VAL A 132 16.78 -16.46 -6.96
CA VAL A 132 17.94 -16.14 -6.12
C VAL A 132 18.71 -14.96 -6.72
N GLU A 133 19.00 -15.01 -8.03
CA GLU A 133 19.65 -13.93 -8.76
C GLU A 133 18.85 -12.62 -8.67
N ALA A 134 17.54 -12.66 -8.95
CA ALA A 134 16.69 -11.48 -8.87
C ALA A 134 16.67 -10.85 -7.47
N LYS A 135 16.60 -11.67 -6.41
CA LYS A 135 16.70 -11.17 -5.03
C LYS A 135 18.06 -10.53 -4.75
N SER A 136 19.15 -11.15 -5.21
CA SER A 136 20.50 -10.61 -5.03
C SER A 136 20.66 -9.25 -5.71
N LEU A 137 20.15 -9.09 -6.93
CA LEU A 137 20.18 -7.81 -7.66
C LEU A 137 19.33 -6.75 -6.96
N VAL A 138 18.10 -7.09 -6.57
CA VAL A 138 17.21 -6.17 -5.84
C VAL A 138 17.83 -5.73 -4.49
N ALA A 139 18.59 -6.61 -3.84
CA ALA A 139 19.25 -6.30 -2.57
C ALA A 139 20.37 -5.26 -2.71
N THR A 140 20.90 -5.02 -3.92
CA THR A 140 21.90 -3.97 -4.14
C THR A 140 21.29 -2.59 -4.34
N VAL A 141 19.96 -2.48 -4.45
CA VAL A 141 19.27 -1.20 -4.64
C VAL A 141 19.29 -0.39 -3.35
N GLU A 142 19.88 0.78 -3.44
CA GLU A 142 19.94 1.73 -2.33
C GLU A 142 18.79 2.75 -2.36
N ASP A 143 18.44 3.28 -1.19
CA ASP A 143 17.33 4.23 -1.04
C ASP A 143 17.52 5.47 -1.93
N HIS A 144 18.76 5.94 -2.10
CA HIS A 144 19.04 7.12 -2.92
C HIS A 144 18.75 6.87 -4.41
N GLU A 145 18.87 5.64 -4.91
CA GLU A 145 18.54 5.31 -6.30
C GLU A 145 17.02 5.30 -6.51
N LEU A 146 16.25 4.83 -5.52
CA LEU A 146 14.79 4.88 -5.56
C LEU A 146 14.25 6.31 -5.43
N LEU A 147 15.04 7.21 -4.83
CA LEU A 147 14.66 8.59 -4.52
C LEU A 147 15.30 9.64 -5.46
N ASP A 148 16.17 9.26 -6.40
CA ASP A 148 16.82 10.18 -7.36
C ASP A 148 15.89 10.52 -8.54
N SER A 149 15.49 11.79 -8.68
CA SER A 149 14.54 12.22 -9.72
C SER A 149 15.15 12.23 -11.12
N SER A 150 16.48 12.21 -11.21
CA SER A 150 17.23 12.11 -12.46
C SER A 150 17.41 10.66 -12.93
N LEU A 151 17.17 9.68 -12.06
CA LEU A 151 17.20 8.26 -12.38
C LEU A 151 15.81 7.77 -12.78
N SER A 152 15.63 7.49 -14.08
CA SER A 152 14.39 6.92 -14.57
C SER A 152 14.23 5.45 -14.18
N SER A 153 12.99 4.97 -14.04
CA SER A 153 12.70 3.58 -13.68
C SER A 153 13.29 2.60 -14.70
N GLU A 154 13.25 2.94 -15.99
CA GLU A 154 13.82 2.13 -17.06
C GLU A 154 15.33 1.98 -16.92
N ARG A 155 16.03 3.06 -16.56
CA ARG A 155 17.47 3.05 -16.35
C ARG A 155 17.85 2.25 -15.11
N LEU A 156 17.08 2.35 -14.02
CA LEU A 156 17.29 1.53 -12.83
C LEU A 156 17.11 0.04 -13.16
N LEU A 157 16.02 -0.33 -13.83
CA LEU A 157 15.77 -1.72 -14.24
C LEU A 157 16.85 -2.25 -15.18
N TRP A 158 17.32 -1.43 -16.12
CA TRP A 158 18.43 -1.80 -16.99
C TRP A 158 19.74 -1.99 -16.21
N ARG A 159 20.07 -1.12 -15.24
CA ARG A 159 21.27 -1.30 -14.39
C ARG A 159 21.24 -2.63 -13.64
N LEU A 160 20.08 -3.02 -13.12
CA LEU A 160 19.93 -4.25 -12.37
C LEU A 160 19.96 -5.50 -13.25
N PHE A 161 19.30 -5.49 -14.41
CA PHE A 161 18.99 -6.71 -15.16
C PHE A 161 19.53 -6.71 -16.61
N ASN A 162 20.51 -5.85 -16.94
CA ASN A 162 21.05 -5.75 -18.31
C ASN A 162 21.64 -7.06 -18.87
N GLU A 163 22.22 -7.93 -18.02
CA GLU A 163 22.90 -9.15 -18.47
C GLU A 163 21.93 -10.16 -19.10
N ARG A 164 20.76 -10.33 -18.49
CA ARG A 164 19.68 -11.23 -18.97
C ARG A 164 18.80 -10.58 -20.04
N GLY A 165 18.88 -9.26 -20.16
CA GLY A 165 18.01 -8.44 -21.01
C GLY A 165 16.72 -8.03 -20.29
N VAL A 166 16.34 -6.77 -20.47
CA VAL A 166 15.12 -6.18 -19.91
C VAL A 166 14.21 -5.72 -21.03
N ARG A 167 12.93 -6.08 -20.91
CA ARG A 167 11.86 -5.43 -21.68
C ARG A 167 11.15 -4.44 -20.78
N VAL A 168 11.19 -3.16 -21.17
CA VAL A 168 10.47 -2.09 -20.48
C VAL A 168 9.16 -1.79 -21.23
N PHE A 169 8.10 -1.52 -20.48
CA PHE A 169 6.80 -1.08 -20.98
C PHE A 169 6.58 0.41 -20.71
N ASP A 170 5.54 0.97 -21.31
CA ASP A 170 5.17 2.37 -21.09
C ASP A 170 4.85 2.63 -19.62
N ALA A 171 5.41 3.73 -19.10
CA ALA A 171 5.16 4.15 -17.74
C ALA A 171 3.69 4.55 -17.55
N MET A 172 3.08 4.06 -16.47
CA MET A 172 1.74 4.48 -16.06
C MET A 172 1.85 5.61 -15.03
N PRO A 173 1.33 6.82 -15.31
CA PRO A 173 1.40 7.91 -14.36
C PRO A 173 0.57 7.61 -13.12
N VAL A 174 1.13 7.86 -11.94
CA VAL A 174 0.46 7.75 -10.65
C VAL A 174 0.14 9.15 -10.14
N GLU A 175 -1.14 9.45 -9.91
CA GLU A 175 -1.61 10.76 -9.46
C GLU A 175 -2.25 10.64 -8.07
N ALA A 176 -1.84 11.49 -7.13
CA ALA A 176 -2.52 11.64 -5.84
C ALA A 176 -3.88 12.31 -6.05
N LYS A 177 -4.98 11.55 -5.93
CA LYS A 177 -6.32 12.03 -6.30
C LYS A 177 -7.41 11.44 -5.43
N CYS A 178 -8.09 12.31 -4.69
CA CYS A 178 -9.28 11.94 -3.95
C CYS A 178 -10.53 11.99 -4.83
N SER A 179 -11.42 11.03 -4.64
CA SER A 179 -12.71 10.95 -5.34
C SER A 179 -13.85 11.71 -4.63
N CYS A 180 -13.58 12.41 -3.53
CA CYS A 180 -14.62 13.15 -2.81
C CYS A 180 -15.12 14.35 -3.64
N SER A 181 -16.42 14.61 -3.57
CA SER A 181 -17.05 15.81 -4.12
C SER A 181 -18.14 16.27 -3.16
N ARG A 182 -18.60 17.52 -3.32
CA ARG A 182 -19.74 18.04 -2.55
C ARG A 182 -20.96 17.14 -2.73
N ASP A 183 -21.27 16.75 -3.97
CA ASP A 183 -22.42 15.91 -4.30
C ASP A 183 -22.38 14.54 -3.59
N ARG A 184 -21.21 13.88 -3.56
CA ARG A 184 -21.09 12.58 -2.85
C ARG A 184 -21.30 12.72 -1.35
N VAL A 185 -20.80 13.81 -0.77
CA VAL A 185 -20.99 14.08 0.67
C VAL A 185 -22.45 14.42 0.95
N TYR A 186 -23.09 15.15 0.04
CA TYR A 186 -24.50 15.46 0.10
C TYR A 186 -25.37 14.19 0.06
N ASP A 187 -25.11 13.28 -0.90
CA ASP A 187 -25.80 12.00 -1.00
C ASP A 187 -25.59 11.11 0.23
N MET A 188 -24.37 11.12 0.79
CA MET A 188 -24.08 10.46 2.07
C MET A 188 -24.91 11.06 3.21
N LEU A 189 -25.00 12.39 3.32
CA LEU A 189 -25.80 13.06 4.35
C LEU A 189 -27.30 12.71 4.24
N LYS A 190 -27.82 12.55 3.03
CA LYS A 190 -29.21 12.10 2.79
C LYS A 190 -29.50 10.67 3.27
N SER A 191 -28.49 9.81 3.35
CA SER A 191 -28.69 8.42 3.81
C SER A 191 -28.95 8.29 5.32
N PHE A 192 -28.67 9.33 6.10
CA PHE A 192 -28.95 9.38 7.54
C PHE A 192 -30.39 9.76 7.83
N THR A 193 -30.89 9.37 9.01
CA THR A 193 -32.22 9.77 9.48
C THR A 193 -32.28 11.28 9.76
N PRO A 194 -33.47 11.92 9.71
CA PRO A 194 -33.62 13.33 10.11
C PRO A 194 -33.06 13.63 11.50
N GLU A 195 -33.26 12.71 12.46
CA GLU A 195 -32.77 12.82 13.82
C GLU A 195 -31.24 12.81 13.88
N ASP A 196 -30.60 11.89 13.15
CA ASP A 196 -29.14 11.82 13.05
C ASP A 196 -28.57 13.10 12.43
N ARG A 197 -29.18 13.60 11.34
CA ARG A 197 -28.77 14.86 10.71
C ARG A 197 -28.90 16.05 11.65
N ALA A 198 -29.99 16.13 12.41
CA ALA A 198 -30.18 17.19 13.41
C ALA A 198 -29.10 17.15 14.50
N SER A 199 -28.68 15.96 14.92
CA SER A 199 -27.59 15.78 15.90
C SER A 199 -26.20 16.18 15.36
N MET A 200 -26.02 16.18 14.04
CA MET A 200 -24.77 16.59 13.38
C MET A 200 -24.60 18.12 13.27
N VAL A 201 -25.67 18.89 13.52
CA VAL A 201 -25.62 20.36 13.44
C VAL A 201 -24.80 20.93 14.59
N LYS A 202 -23.76 21.69 14.25
CA LYS A 202 -22.96 22.49 15.20
C LYS A 202 -22.79 23.89 14.62
N ASP A 203 -22.96 24.92 15.45
CA ASP A 203 -22.85 26.32 15.02
C ASP A 203 -23.69 26.65 13.76
N ASN A 204 -24.92 26.11 13.73
CA ASN A 204 -25.88 26.25 12.62
C ASN A 204 -25.40 25.69 11.27
N LYS A 205 -24.43 24.76 11.26
CA LYS A 205 -23.90 24.11 10.05
C LYS A 205 -23.64 22.63 10.28
N ILE A 206 -23.64 21.87 9.19
CA ILE A 206 -23.11 20.51 9.16
C ILE A 206 -21.77 20.58 8.42
N VAL A 207 -20.69 20.18 9.09
CA VAL A 207 -19.34 20.24 8.53
C VAL A 207 -18.78 18.84 8.40
N VAL A 208 -18.53 18.41 7.16
CA VAL A 208 -17.92 17.10 6.87
C VAL A 208 -16.50 17.31 6.36
N THR A 209 -15.53 16.69 7.01
CA THR A 209 -14.14 16.69 6.57
C THR A 209 -13.81 15.35 5.93
N CYS A 210 -13.29 15.36 4.70
CA CYS A 210 -12.84 14.15 4.04
C CYS A 210 -11.52 13.68 4.65
N GLU A 211 -11.51 12.51 5.30
CA GLU A 211 -10.32 11.93 5.96
C GLU A 211 -9.15 11.67 5.01
N PHE A 212 -9.40 11.47 3.71
CA PHE A 212 -8.35 11.18 2.73
C PHE A 212 -7.60 12.41 2.23
N CYS A 213 -8.31 13.54 2.03
CA CYS A 213 -7.71 14.73 1.42
C CYS A 213 -7.81 16.00 2.27
N GLY A 214 -8.43 15.92 3.46
CA GLY A 214 -8.62 17.02 4.37
C GLY A 214 -9.60 18.11 3.90
N ARG A 215 -10.22 17.97 2.72
CA ARG A 215 -11.22 18.95 2.25
C ARG A 215 -12.41 19.02 3.20
N VAL A 216 -12.82 20.24 3.52
CA VAL A 216 -13.94 20.55 4.40
C VAL A 216 -15.14 20.96 3.56
N TYR A 217 -16.28 20.30 3.78
CA TYR A 217 -17.55 20.55 3.10
C TYR A 217 -18.58 21.09 4.09
N PRO A 218 -18.84 22.41 4.10
CA PRO A 218 -19.91 22.98 4.91
C PRO A 218 -21.26 22.86 4.20
N PHE A 219 -22.30 22.49 4.94
CA PHE A 219 -23.69 22.44 4.50
C PHE A 219 -24.57 23.21 5.48
N GLU A 220 -25.59 23.87 4.95
CA GLU A 220 -26.66 24.44 5.77
C GLU A 220 -27.66 23.33 6.12
N PRO A 221 -28.26 23.33 7.34
CA PRO A 221 -29.18 22.26 7.75
C PRO A 221 -30.33 22.03 6.75
N GLY A 222 -30.91 23.11 6.22
CA GLY A 222 -32.00 23.03 5.22
C GLY A 222 -31.57 22.53 3.84
N GLU A 223 -30.27 22.53 3.53
CA GLU A 223 -29.76 22.04 2.23
C GLU A 223 -29.93 20.50 2.13
N VAL A 224 -29.72 19.81 3.25
CA VAL A 224 -29.71 18.34 3.37
C VAL A 224 -31.02 17.75 3.89
N GLU A 225 -32.03 18.59 4.12
CA GLU A 225 -33.37 18.13 4.40
C GLU A 225 -33.98 17.50 3.13
N THR A 226 -34.36 16.24 3.24
CA THR A 226 -35.16 15.57 2.22
C THR A 226 -36.56 16.13 2.29
N GLU A 227 -37.05 16.79 1.23
CA GLU A 227 -38.47 17.12 1.09
C GLU A 227 -39.28 15.84 1.34
N ASN A 228 -40.02 15.80 2.44
CA ASN A 228 -40.99 14.75 2.70
C ASN A 228 -42.02 14.78 1.56
N LYS A 229 -41.94 13.80 0.67
CA LYS A 229 -42.98 13.50 -0.31
C LYS A 229 -43.66 12.21 0.05
#